data_AF-A0A1I8H3W4-F1
#
_entry.id   AF-A0A1I8H3W4-F1
#
_cell.length_a   1.000
_cell.length_b   1.000
_cell.length_c   1.000
_cell.angle_alpha   90.00
_cell.angle_beta   90.00
_cell.angle_gamma   90.00
#
_symmetry.space_group_name_H-M   'P 1'
#
loop_
_entity.id
_entity.type
_entity.pdbx_description
1 polymer ?
#
loop_
_entity_poly.entity_id
_entity_poly.type
_entity_poly.pdbx_seq_one_letter_code
_entity_poly.pdbx_strand_id
1 'polypeptide(L)'
;MTQTLEQLLEEAEGLVTQLQGDADLPQLSRTLPQLRSLGSRLAAARPPPSQDSELAAAQFLASHGVSAPQLPRQLDALSALSGYDNLEATAPTDVPAFLRNERQNALLTAVEHSRARTARDWDARSRRLQRADWEAEKAALLSCLAGASAFDLPDSLAPTRDRLTSAGGGGAALSDSILASAPGSAIAGGSGGGGSGVLLTAVEQTYAGALESHTQAALDRGDPGPDLCAAMRHAVAGKLGDPALVDFWALIDRVGSARRGAHGSLREARAAPAFQRAAARLALEHLEASYAAFVRQAVAKEPARARLGGVPGNRALIRAFAGLPRPPAGLLEDGQVDGRPVWAVIYFHMRCGFLNDALTVAKDAAAVLGDFPAALEE
;
A
#
# COMPACT_ATOMS: atom_id res chain seq x y z
N MET A 1 -14.35 -40.51 11.97
CA MET A 1 -13.00 -40.86 12.44
C MET A 1 -12.08 -39.73 12.01
N THR A 2 -11.57 -38.93 12.95
CA THR A 2 -10.67 -37.82 12.66
C THR A 2 -9.26 -38.38 12.50
N GLN A 3 -8.84 -38.67 11.27
CA GLN A 3 -7.44 -38.96 10.99
C GLN A 3 -6.61 -37.77 11.47
N THR A 4 -5.59 -38.01 12.28
CA THR A 4 -4.66 -36.96 12.71
C THR A 4 -3.79 -36.56 11.52
N LEU A 5 -3.35 -35.31 11.48
CA LEU A 5 -2.58 -34.76 10.36
C LEU A 5 -1.26 -35.53 10.13
N GLU A 6 -0.73 -36.12 11.20
CA GLU A 6 0.44 -37.00 11.18
C GLU A 6 0.17 -38.32 10.45
N GLN A 7 -0.99 -38.97 10.67
CA GLN A 7 -1.36 -40.19 9.95
C GLN A 7 -1.51 -39.96 8.45
N LEU A 8 -2.05 -38.80 8.07
CA LEU A 8 -2.23 -38.40 6.68
C LEU A 8 -0.89 -38.10 5.99
N LEU A 9 0.08 -37.59 6.75
CA LEU A 9 1.44 -37.38 6.28
C LEU A 9 2.16 -38.72 6.08
N GLU A 10 2.05 -39.65 7.03
CA GLU A 10 2.60 -41.01 6.91
C GLU A 10 1.98 -41.78 5.73
N GLU A 11 0.67 -41.69 5.53
CA GLU A 11 -0.01 -42.28 4.37
C GLU A 11 0.46 -41.65 3.05
N ALA A 12 0.63 -40.33 3.00
CA ALA A 12 1.11 -39.63 1.81
C ALA A 12 2.56 -40.00 1.48
N GLU A 13 3.44 -40.08 2.48
CA GLU A 13 4.83 -40.53 2.30
C GLU A 13 4.89 -42.02 1.89
N GLY A 14 4.01 -42.86 2.45
CA GLY A 14 3.84 -44.26 2.06
C GLY A 14 3.43 -44.42 0.60
N LEU A 15 2.46 -43.64 0.13
CA LEU A 15 2.06 -43.64 -1.29
C LEU A 15 3.18 -43.13 -2.21
N VAL A 16 3.94 -42.13 -1.77
CA VAL A 16 5.09 -41.60 -2.52
C VAL A 16 6.18 -42.66 -2.69
N THR A 17 6.44 -43.48 -1.67
CA THR A 17 7.42 -44.58 -1.77
C THR A 17 6.91 -45.74 -2.63
N GLN A 18 5.61 -46.07 -2.58
CA GLN A 18 5.02 -47.10 -3.44
C GLN A 18 5.09 -46.74 -4.94
N LEU A 19 4.92 -45.46 -5.28
CA LEU A 19 5.04 -44.98 -6.66
C LEU A 19 6.49 -44.94 -7.18
N GLN A 20 7.49 -44.92 -6.29
CA GLN A 20 8.91 -44.96 -6.67
C GLN A 20 9.36 -46.36 -7.12
N GLY A 21 8.64 -47.42 -6.76
CA GLY A 21 9.02 -48.80 -7.10
C GLY A 21 8.99 -49.12 -8.60
N ASP A 22 8.20 -48.38 -9.39
CA ASP A 22 7.97 -48.66 -10.82
C ASP A 22 8.55 -47.61 -11.78
N ALA A 23 9.06 -46.46 -11.31
CA ALA A 23 9.69 -45.46 -12.17
C ALA A 23 10.64 -44.51 -11.42
N ASP A 24 11.90 -44.44 -11.87
CA ASP A 24 12.91 -43.47 -11.44
C ASP A 24 12.53 -42.04 -11.90
N LEU A 25 11.58 -41.41 -11.22
CA LEU A 25 11.17 -40.02 -11.42
C LEU A 25 11.61 -39.15 -10.24
N PRO A 26 12.19 -37.96 -10.46
CA PRO A 26 12.67 -37.10 -9.38
C PRO A 26 11.51 -36.56 -8.53
N GLN A 27 11.73 -36.48 -7.22
CA GLN A 27 10.77 -35.96 -6.25
C GLN A 27 10.54 -34.45 -6.48
N LEU A 28 9.28 -34.03 -6.52
CA LEU A 28 8.91 -32.64 -6.81
C LEU A 28 8.06 -32.08 -5.66
N SER A 29 8.70 -31.44 -4.67
CA SER A 29 8.01 -30.69 -3.62
C SER A 29 7.57 -29.33 -4.18
N ARG A 30 6.26 -29.09 -4.21
CA ARG A 30 5.68 -27.82 -4.67
C ARG A 30 5.18 -27.02 -3.49
N THR A 31 5.43 -25.71 -3.52
CA THR A 31 4.87 -24.79 -2.51
C THR A 31 3.38 -24.58 -2.74
N LEU A 32 2.61 -24.25 -1.69
CA LEU A 32 1.16 -23.98 -1.78
C LEU A 32 0.77 -22.98 -2.89
N PRO A 33 1.51 -21.87 -3.11
CA PRO A 33 1.20 -20.95 -4.22
C PRO A 33 1.40 -21.58 -5.60
N GLN A 34 2.43 -22.44 -5.76
CA GLN A 34 2.68 -23.17 -7.00
C GLN A 34 1.61 -24.25 -7.25
N LEU A 35 1.18 -24.93 -6.20
CA LEU A 35 0.05 -25.89 -6.27
C LEU A 35 -1.25 -25.19 -6.65
N ARG A 36 -1.53 -24.01 -6.08
CA ARG A 36 -2.72 -23.23 -6.43
C ARG A 36 -2.70 -22.76 -7.88
N SER A 37 -1.57 -22.24 -8.36
CA SER A 37 -1.46 -21.78 -9.76
C SER A 37 -1.59 -22.95 -10.74
N LEU A 38 -0.98 -24.09 -10.45
CA LEU A 38 -1.14 -25.31 -11.25
C LEU A 38 -2.57 -25.85 -11.17
N GLY A 39 -3.21 -25.82 -10.00
CA GLY A 39 -4.61 -26.18 -9.82
C GLY A 39 -5.53 -25.32 -10.68
N SER A 40 -5.31 -24.00 -10.70
CA SER A 40 -6.06 -23.10 -11.57
C SER A 40 -5.80 -23.34 -13.07
N ARG A 41 -4.57 -23.70 -13.45
CA ARG A 41 -4.21 -24.02 -14.83
C ARG A 41 -4.80 -25.35 -15.29
N LEU A 42 -4.81 -26.36 -14.43
CA LEU A 42 -5.44 -27.65 -14.70
C LEU A 42 -6.97 -27.51 -14.74
N ALA A 43 -7.54 -26.68 -13.87
CA ALA A 43 -8.96 -26.35 -13.93
C ALA A 43 -9.33 -25.64 -15.24
N ALA A 44 -8.48 -24.70 -15.70
CA ALA A 44 -8.69 -23.99 -16.97
C ALA A 44 -8.45 -24.89 -18.20
N ALA A 45 -7.56 -25.89 -18.10
CA ALA A 45 -7.28 -26.85 -19.18
C ALA A 45 -8.31 -28.00 -19.25
N ARG A 46 -9.29 -28.04 -18.34
CA ARG A 46 -10.32 -29.09 -18.31
C ARG A 46 -11.32 -28.88 -19.46
N PRO A 47 -11.56 -29.89 -20.31
CA PRO A 47 -12.63 -29.83 -21.31
C PRO A 47 -14.01 -29.69 -20.65
N PRO A 48 -15.02 -29.13 -21.33
CA PRO A 48 -16.37 -29.01 -20.79
C PRO A 48 -16.88 -30.39 -20.36
N PRO A 49 -17.49 -30.49 -19.17
CA PRO A 49 -17.87 -31.77 -18.62
C PRO A 49 -18.95 -32.45 -19.49
N SER A 50 -18.73 -33.71 -19.85
CA SER A 50 -19.79 -34.56 -20.39
C SER A 50 -20.65 -35.07 -19.23
N GLN A 51 -21.96 -35.24 -19.46
CA GLN A 51 -22.90 -35.68 -18.41
C GLN A 51 -22.46 -37.00 -17.75
N ASP A 52 -21.85 -37.91 -18.51
CA ASP A 52 -21.30 -39.17 -18.00
C ASP A 52 -20.10 -38.94 -17.05
N SER A 53 -19.26 -37.95 -17.32
CA SER A 53 -18.12 -37.60 -16.46
C SER A 53 -18.58 -36.91 -15.16
N GLU A 54 -19.68 -36.18 -15.19
CA GLU A 54 -20.30 -35.57 -14.01
C GLU A 54 -20.96 -36.61 -13.12
N LEU A 55 -21.65 -37.58 -13.72
CA LEU A 55 -22.27 -38.70 -13.00
C LEU A 55 -21.21 -39.59 -12.33
N ALA A 56 -20.11 -39.90 -13.02
CA ALA A 56 -19.01 -40.67 -12.46
C ALA A 56 -18.30 -39.90 -11.32
N ALA A 57 -18.05 -38.60 -11.49
CA ALA A 57 -17.48 -37.77 -10.44
C ALA A 57 -18.42 -37.60 -9.23
N ALA A 58 -19.72 -37.45 -9.48
CA ALA A 58 -20.73 -37.38 -8.43
C ALA A 58 -20.84 -38.69 -7.64
N GLN A 59 -20.76 -39.85 -8.32
CA GLN A 59 -20.69 -41.15 -7.65
C GLN A 59 -19.40 -41.33 -6.84
N PHE A 60 -18.26 -40.86 -7.35
CA PHE A 60 -16.98 -40.92 -6.64
C PHE A 60 -16.96 -40.00 -5.40
N LEU A 61 -17.54 -38.81 -5.49
CA LEU A 61 -17.67 -37.91 -4.35
C LEU A 61 -18.67 -38.47 -3.32
N ALA A 62 -19.77 -39.06 -3.78
CA ALA A 62 -20.74 -39.71 -2.92
C ALA A 62 -20.12 -40.90 -2.17
N SER A 63 -19.24 -41.69 -2.80
CA SER A 63 -18.56 -42.81 -2.14
C SER A 63 -17.59 -42.36 -1.04
N HIS A 64 -17.08 -41.13 -1.12
CA HIS A 64 -16.22 -40.52 -0.10
C HIS A 64 -17.00 -39.61 0.88
N GLY A 65 -18.34 -39.69 0.88
CA GLY A 65 -19.19 -38.99 1.84
C GLY A 65 -19.49 -37.53 1.50
N VAL A 66 -19.19 -37.07 0.28
CA VAL A 66 -19.42 -35.69 -0.16
C VAL A 66 -20.52 -35.64 -1.22
N SER A 67 -21.67 -35.07 -0.84
CA SER A 67 -22.84 -34.94 -1.71
C SER A 67 -22.71 -33.75 -2.69
N ALA A 68 -22.31 -34.06 -3.93
CA ALA A 68 -22.17 -33.09 -5.03
C ALA A 68 -23.38 -32.14 -5.27
N PRO A 69 -24.67 -32.53 -5.09
CA PRO A 69 -25.79 -31.61 -5.32
C PRO A 69 -26.11 -30.68 -4.12
N GLN A 70 -25.55 -30.95 -2.92
CA GLN A 70 -25.81 -30.13 -1.72
C GLN A 70 -24.76 -29.02 -1.54
N LEU A 71 -23.54 -29.25 -2.03
CA LEU A 71 -22.40 -28.35 -1.92
C LEU A 71 -22.63 -27.00 -2.66
N PRO A 72 -23.19 -26.97 -3.88
CA PRO A 72 -23.53 -25.72 -4.56
C PRO A 72 -24.55 -24.89 -3.77
N ARG A 73 -25.55 -25.56 -3.17
CA ARG A 73 -26.58 -24.87 -2.35
C ARG A 73 -25.99 -24.25 -1.09
N GLN A 74 -25.01 -24.89 -0.47
CA GLN A 74 -24.31 -24.32 0.68
C GLN A 74 -23.37 -23.17 0.27
N LEU A 75 -22.72 -23.29 -0.89
CA LEU A 75 -21.92 -22.21 -1.48
C LEU A 75 -22.76 -20.99 -1.84
N ASP A 76 -23.96 -21.20 -2.40
CA ASP A 76 -24.90 -20.12 -2.70
C ASP A 76 -25.44 -19.47 -1.42
N ALA A 77 -25.67 -20.25 -0.36
CA ALA A 77 -26.05 -19.69 0.94
C ALA A 77 -24.92 -18.86 1.56
N LEU A 78 -23.66 -19.27 1.40
CA LEU A 78 -22.50 -18.53 1.90
C LEU A 78 -22.17 -17.30 1.05
N SER A 79 -22.37 -17.37 -0.27
CA SER A 79 -22.19 -16.22 -1.16
C SER A 79 -23.25 -15.15 -0.91
N ALA A 80 -24.49 -15.55 -0.55
CA ALA A 80 -25.55 -14.64 -0.12
C ALA A 80 -25.20 -13.88 1.18
N LEU A 81 -24.44 -14.48 2.10
CA LEU A 81 -23.93 -13.78 3.30
C LEU A 81 -22.84 -12.74 2.99
N SER A 82 -22.17 -12.85 1.84
CA SER A 82 -21.14 -11.90 1.39
C SER A 82 -21.72 -10.72 0.60
N GLY A 83 -23.02 -10.75 0.25
CA GLY A 83 -23.70 -9.71 -0.51
C GLY A 83 -24.18 -8.56 0.39
N TYR A 84 -23.27 -7.74 0.90
CA TYR A 84 -23.60 -6.48 1.57
C TYR A 84 -23.89 -5.32 0.61
N ASP A 85 -24.07 -5.58 -0.69
CA ASP A 85 -24.37 -4.55 -1.67
C ASP A 85 -25.75 -4.79 -2.29
N ASN A 86 -26.65 -3.88 -1.95
CA ASN A 86 -27.94 -3.51 -2.56
C ASN A 86 -29.07 -3.54 -1.54
N LEU A 87 -29.22 -2.44 -0.80
CA LEU A 87 -30.52 -2.09 -0.25
C LEU A 87 -31.44 -1.81 -1.44
N GLU A 88 -32.32 -2.76 -1.77
CA GLU A 88 -33.36 -2.55 -2.77
C GLU A 88 -34.13 -1.27 -2.42
N ALA A 89 -34.16 -0.30 -3.34
CA ALA A 89 -35.00 0.87 -3.20
C ALA A 89 -36.46 0.40 -3.23
N THR A 90 -37.08 0.27 -2.05
CA THR A 90 -38.47 -0.20 -1.94
C THR A 90 -39.40 0.80 -2.61
N ALA A 91 -40.22 0.33 -3.55
CA ALA A 91 -41.25 1.13 -4.20
C ALA A 91 -42.24 1.69 -3.15
N PRO A 92 -42.78 2.91 -3.33
CA PRO A 92 -43.54 3.66 -2.31
C PRO A 92 -44.92 3.09 -1.93
N THR A 93 -45.24 1.85 -2.30
CA THR A 93 -46.59 1.26 -2.14
C THR A 93 -46.67 0.07 -1.18
N ASP A 94 -45.55 -0.39 -0.59
CA ASP A 94 -45.52 -1.53 0.34
C ASP A 94 -44.99 -1.14 1.75
N VAL A 95 -45.89 -0.77 2.65
CA VAL A 95 -45.61 -0.36 4.04
C VAL A 95 -44.78 -1.39 4.83
N PRO A 96 -45.09 -2.71 4.83
CA PRO A 96 -44.30 -3.68 5.57
C PRO A 96 -42.89 -3.89 4.99
N ALA A 97 -42.68 -3.74 3.67
CA ALA A 97 -41.33 -3.77 3.10
C ALA A 97 -40.51 -2.54 3.52
N PHE A 98 -41.13 -1.36 3.51
CA PHE A 98 -40.51 -0.13 4.01
C PHE A 98 -40.06 -0.26 5.48
N LEU A 99 -40.92 -0.78 6.37
CA LEU A 99 -40.57 -0.95 7.79
C LEU A 99 -39.45 -1.97 8.01
N ARG A 100 -39.36 -3.01 7.18
CA ARG A 100 -38.25 -3.98 7.24
C ARG A 100 -36.94 -3.33 6.80
N ASN A 101 -36.97 -2.53 5.74
CA ASN A 101 -35.81 -1.78 5.25
C ASN A 101 -35.33 -0.76 6.29
N GLU A 102 -36.22 0.03 6.88
CA GLU A 102 -35.89 0.98 7.95
C GLU A 102 -35.29 0.28 9.18
N ARG A 103 -35.85 -0.86 9.59
CA ARG A 103 -35.27 -1.65 10.69
C ARG A 103 -33.87 -2.14 10.34
N GLN A 104 -33.66 -2.61 9.12
CA GLN A 104 -32.36 -3.08 8.66
C GLN A 104 -31.34 -1.93 8.58
N ASN A 105 -31.74 -0.77 8.08
CA ASN A 105 -30.91 0.43 8.05
C ASN A 105 -30.55 0.92 9.46
N ALA A 106 -31.49 0.88 10.40
CA ALA A 106 -31.24 1.21 11.80
C ALA A 106 -30.24 0.23 12.43
N LEU A 107 -30.35 -1.06 12.15
CA LEU A 107 -29.40 -2.07 12.62
C LEU A 107 -27.99 -1.87 12.02
N LEU A 108 -27.90 -1.62 10.71
CA LEU A 108 -26.63 -1.33 10.04
C LEU A 108 -25.98 -0.09 10.63
N THR A 109 -26.74 0.99 10.80
CA THR A 109 -26.26 2.23 11.42
C THR A 109 -25.78 1.99 12.86
N ALA A 110 -26.48 1.17 13.64
CA ALA A 110 -26.06 0.82 14.99
C ALA A 110 -24.74 0.03 15.00
N VAL A 111 -24.58 -0.93 14.08
CA VAL A 111 -23.34 -1.70 13.92
C VAL A 111 -22.19 -0.78 13.50
N GLU A 112 -22.39 0.07 12.50
CA GLU A 112 -21.39 1.05 12.07
C GLU A 112 -21.00 1.99 13.20
N HIS A 113 -21.98 2.49 13.96
CA HIS A 113 -21.73 3.35 15.10
C HIS A 113 -20.93 2.63 16.20
N SER A 114 -21.25 1.37 16.48
CA SER A 114 -20.49 0.54 17.44
C SER A 114 -19.07 0.27 16.97
N ARG A 115 -18.85 0.03 15.67
CA ARG A 115 -17.53 -0.17 15.06
C ARG A 115 -16.70 1.11 15.16
N ALA A 116 -17.29 2.24 14.78
CA ALA A 116 -16.63 3.54 14.85
C ALA A 116 -16.29 3.92 16.30
N ARG A 117 -17.18 3.64 17.25
CA ARG A 117 -16.93 3.83 18.68
C ARG A 117 -15.79 2.94 19.17
N THR A 118 -15.83 1.65 18.84
CA THR A 118 -14.79 0.69 19.25
C THR A 118 -13.41 1.06 18.69
N ALA A 119 -13.34 1.50 17.44
CA ALA A 119 -12.09 1.98 16.84
C ALA A 119 -11.53 3.21 17.57
N ARG A 120 -12.38 4.20 17.85
CA ARG A 120 -11.96 5.41 18.60
C ARG A 120 -11.51 5.07 20.01
N ASP A 121 -12.23 4.18 20.69
CA ASP A 121 -11.91 3.74 22.05
C ASP A 121 -10.60 2.95 22.08
N TRP A 122 -10.36 2.09 21.08
CA TRP A 122 -9.08 1.39 20.89
C TRP A 122 -7.93 2.37 20.69
N ASP A 123 -8.06 3.32 19.76
CA ASP A 123 -7.03 4.31 19.47
C ASP A 123 -6.73 5.18 20.69
N ALA A 124 -7.77 5.60 21.42
CA ALA A 124 -7.59 6.37 22.65
C ALA A 124 -6.85 5.57 23.72
N ARG A 125 -7.16 4.28 23.88
CA ARG A 125 -6.50 3.38 24.82
C ARG A 125 -5.05 3.12 24.42
N SER A 126 -4.80 2.79 23.15
CA SER A 126 -3.47 2.57 22.61
C SER A 126 -2.57 3.79 22.84
N ARG A 127 -3.04 5.00 22.51
CA ARG A 127 -2.30 6.25 22.78
C ARG A 127 -2.07 6.54 24.26
N ARG A 128 -2.92 6.04 25.17
CA ARG A 128 -2.71 6.18 26.62
C ARG A 128 -1.62 5.23 27.11
N LEU A 129 -1.67 3.97 26.65
CA LEU A 129 -0.65 2.97 26.97
C LEU A 129 0.73 3.41 26.45
N GLN A 130 0.82 3.78 25.18
CA GLN A 130 2.08 4.30 24.61
C GLN A 130 2.64 5.50 25.38
N ARG A 131 1.78 6.40 25.88
CA ARG A 131 2.22 7.54 26.69
C ARG A 131 2.68 7.11 28.08
N ALA A 132 1.98 6.18 28.72
CA ALA A 132 2.38 5.65 30.02
C ALA A 132 3.71 4.89 29.93
N ASP A 133 3.89 4.07 28.88
CA ASP A 133 5.13 3.35 28.61
C ASP A 133 6.28 4.35 28.39
N TRP A 134 6.06 5.37 27.56
CA TRP A 134 7.03 6.45 27.36
C TRP A 134 7.38 7.21 28.64
N GLU A 135 6.39 7.55 29.46
CA GLU A 135 6.63 8.24 30.74
C GLU A 135 7.43 7.37 31.71
N ALA A 136 7.18 6.06 31.73
CA ALA A 136 7.92 5.10 32.53
C ALA A 136 9.38 4.97 32.04
N GLU A 137 9.60 4.80 30.73
CA GLU A 137 10.94 4.75 30.13
C GLU A 137 11.70 6.06 30.36
N LYS A 138 11.05 7.21 30.17
CA LYS A 138 11.63 8.51 30.45
C LYS A 138 12.03 8.65 31.92
N ALA A 139 11.18 8.22 32.85
CA ALA A 139 11.49 8.25 34.27
C ALA A 139 12.68 7.33 34.60
N ALA A 140 12.73 6.14 34.00
CA ALA A 140 13.86 5.21 34.14
C ALA A 140 15.16 5.84 33.62
N LEU A 141 15.17 6.40 32.41
CA LEU A 141 16.34 7.08 31.83
C LEU A 141 16.79 8.27 32.68
N LEU A 142 15.86 9.10 33.16
CA LEU A 142 16.18 10.23 34.04
C LEU A 142 16.75 9.75 35.37
N SER A 143 16.27 8.62 35.91
CA SER A 143 16.83 8.03 37.13
C SER A 143 18.23 7.47 36.92
N CYS A 144 18.51 6.85 35.76
CA CYS A 144 19.85 6.41 35.39
C CYS A 144 20.81 7.60 35.21
N LEU A 145 20.35 8.67 34.54
CA LEU A 145 21.16 9.88 34.34
C LEU A 145 21.38 10.66 35.63
N ALA A 146 20.40 10.68 36.54
CA ALA A 146 20.54 11.29 37.87
C ALA A 146 21.41 10.42 38.81
N GLY A 147 21.42 9.09 38.62
CA GLY A 147 22.30 8.16 39.32
C GLY A 147 23.74 8.15 38.81
N ALA A 148 23.98 8.64 37.59
CA ALA A 148 25.31 8.74 36.98
C ALA A 148 26.25 9.78 37.63
N SER A 149 25.84 10.46 38.72
CA SER A 149 26.77 11.18 39.59
C SER A 149 27.47 10.30 40.63
N ALA A 150 27.15 9.00 40.71
CA ALA A 150 27.85 8.03 41.52
C ALA A 150 28.43 6.92 40.61
N PHE A 151 29.76 6.90 40.57
CA PHE A 151 30.64 5.98 39.88
C PHE A 151 30.28 4.51 40.18
N ASP A 152 29.74 3.80 39.18
CA ASP A 152 29.94 2.37 38.85
C ASP A 152 28.79 1.93 37.91
N LEU A 153 29.12 1.56 36.68
CA LEU A 153 28.17 0.99 35.72
C LEU A 153 28.20 -0.55 35.84
N PRO A 154 27.15 -1.24 36.32
CA PRO A 154 27.02 -2.67 36.14
C PRO A 154 26.17 -3.01 34.90
N ASP A 155 26.52 -4.13 34.30
CA ASP A 155 26.07 -4.77 33.04
C ASP A 155 24.56 -5.11 32.91
N SER A 156 23.64 -4.34 33.51
CA SER A 156 22.20 -4.65 33.50
C SER A 156 21.43 -3.86 32.44
N LEU A 157 21.58 -4.26 31.18
CA LEU A 157 20.69 -3.91 30.07
C LEU A 157 19.72 -5.07 29.72
N ALA A 158 19.22 -5.78 30.74
CA ALA A 158 18.19 -6.80 30.56
C ALA A 158 16.84 -6.29 31.08
N PRO A 159 15.75 -6.37 30.29
CA PRO A 159 14.42 -6.02 30.79
C PRO A 159 14.00 -7.06 31.83
N THR A 160 13.91 -6.66 33.11
CA THR A 160 13.43 -7.53 34.19
C THR A 160 11.94 -7.78 34.03
N ARG A 161 11.63 -8.86 33.33
CA ARG A 161 10.32 -9.50 33.27
C ARG A 161 10.22 -10.44 34.47
N ASP A 162 9.72 -9.94 35.60
CA ASP A 162 9.09 -10.76 36.65
C ASP A 162 8.59 -9.91 37.81
N ARG A 163 7.27 -9.67 37.87
CA ARG A 163 6.51 -9.56 39.14
C ARG A 163 5.03 -9.83 38.88
N LEU A 164 4.60 -11.09 39.02
CA LEU A 164 3.34 -11.40 39.69
C LEU A 164 3.26 -12.88 40.09
N THR A 165 3.78 -13.24 41.27
CA THR A 165 3.21 -14.35 42.05
C THR A 165 3.23 -14.03 43.54
N SER A 166 2.09 -14.32 44.19
CA SER A 166 1.90 -14.58 45.62
C SER A 166 1.88 -13.41 46.63
N ALA A 167 0.67 -12.92 46.93
CA ALA A 167 0.14 -12.93 48.31
C ALA A 167 -1.38 -13.16 48.25
N GLY A 168 -1.85 -14.21 48.92
CA GLY A 168 -3.18 -14.80 48.75
C GLY A 168 -4.34 -14.10 49.47
N GLY A 169 -5.54 -14.47 49.03
CA GLY A 169 -6.83 -14.12 49.64
C GLY A 169 -7.96 -14.32 48.63
N GLY A 170 -8.56 -15.52 48.62
CA GLY A 170 -9.48 -15.98 47.59
C GLY A 170 -10.87 -15.33 47.60
N GLY A 171 -11.57 -15.46 46.47
CA GLY A 171 -12.99 -15.13 46.37
C GLY A 171 -13.45 -14.66 44.99
N ALA A 172 -13.62 -15.62 44.07
CA ALA A 172 -14.52 -15.59 42.91
C ALA A 172 -14.56 -14.32 42.03
N ALA A 173 -13.84 -14.36 40.91
CA ALA A 173 -14.32 -13.77 39.66
C ALA A 173 -14.09 -14.79 38.55
N LEU A 174 -15.20 -15.40 38.13
CA LEU A 174 -15.33 -16.27 37.00
C LEU A 174 -14.69 -15.59 35.77
N SER A 175 -13.51 -16.07 35.40
CA SER A 175 -13.05 -15.96 34.03
C SER A 175 -13.83 -16.99 33.25
N ASP A 176 -14.86 -16.56 32.53
CA ASP A 176 -15.46 -17.38 31.48
C ASP A 176 -15.67 -16.54 30.22
N SER A 177 -14.72 -16.72 29.30
CA SER A 177 -15.03 -17.29 28.00
C SER A 177 -16.10 -16.61 27.13
N ILE A 178 -15.83 -15.43 26.56
CA ILE A 178 -16.35 -15.07 25.23
C ILE A 178 -15.31 -14.23 24.46
N LEU A 179 -14.33 -14.93 23.88
CA LEU A 179 -13.51 -14.40 22.80
C LEU A 179 -13.29 -15.55 21.79
N ALA A 180 -14.30 -15.85 20.99
CA ALA A 180 -14.15 -16.65 19.77
C ALA A 180 -15.40 -16.54 18.87
N SER A 181 -15.37 -15.60 17.93
CA SER A 181 -16.01 -15.78 16.61
C SER A 181 -15.38 -14.82 15.60
N ALA A 182 -14.11 -15.06 15.29
CA ALA A 182 -13.52 -14.71 14.00
C ALA A 182 -12.64 -15.90 13.59
N PRO A 183 -12.91 -16.56 12.45
CA PRO A 183 -12.10 -17.69 12.02
C PRO A 183 -10.90 -17.20 11.21
N GLY A 184 -9.74 -17.81 11.48
CA GLY A 184 -8.76 -18.11 10.43
C GLY A 184 -7.56 -17.16 10.30
N SER A 185 -6.56 -17.32 11.16
CA SER A 185 -5.18 -17.40 10.67
C SER A 185 -4.33 -18.17 11.67
N ALA A 186 -4.10 -19.43 11.35
CA ALA A 186 -3.14 -20.26 12.06
C ALA A 186 -1.73 -19.76 11.73
N ILE A 187 -0.98 -19.34 12.75
CA ILE A 187 0.48 -19.29 12.69
C ILE A 187 0.97 -20.22 13.78
N ALA A 188 1.71 -21.23 13.33
CA ALA A 188 2.24 -22.33 14.11
C ALA A 188 3.16 -21.86 15.24
N GLY A 189 3.15 -22.64 16.32
CA GLY A 189 4.01 -22.47 17.47
C GLY A 189 5.49 -22.59 17.10
N GLY A 190 6.25 -21.61 17.56
CA GLY A 190 7.69 -21.65 17.70
C GLY A 190 8.03 -20.92 18.99
N SER A 191 8.60 -21.65 19.94
CA SER A 191 9.11 -21.18 21.22
C SER A 191 9.89 -19.86 21.09
N GLY A 192 9.46 -18.84 21.82
CA GLY A 192 10.16 -17.57 21.92
C GLY A 192 9.29 -16.54 22.63
N GLY A 193 9.64 -16.21 23.87
CA GLY A 193 9.01 -15.14 24.62
C GLY A 193 9.29 -13.77 23.99
N GLY A 194 8.57 -13.43 22.92
CA GLY A 194 8.50 -12.09 22.38
C GLY A 194 7.41 -11.33 23.11
N GLY A 195 7.77 -10.28 23.85
CA GLY A 195 6.80 -9.23 24.13
C GLY A 195 6.19 -8.75 22.82
N SER A 196 4.95 -8.26 22.87
CA SER A 196 4.41 -7.41 21.81
C SER A 196 5.18 -6.08 21.81
N GLY A 197 6.49 -6.12 21.55
CA GLY A 197 7.18 -5.01 20.95
C GLY A 197 6.53 -4.87 19.60
N VAL A 198 5.90 -3.74 19.35
CA VAL A 198 5.43 -3.37 18.02
C VAL A 198 6.64 -3.56 17.11
N LEU A 199 6.67 -4.66 16.35
CA LEU A 199 7.72 -4.89 15.38
C LEU A 199 7.57 -3.76 14.39
N LEU A 200 8.48 -2.78 14.47
CA LEU A 200 8.50 -1.64 13.57
C LEU A 200 8.32 -2.18 12.16
N THR A 201 7.37 -1.60 11.43
CA THR A 201 7.10 -1.96 10.05
C THR A 201 8.40 -1.85 9.27
N ALA A 202 8.60 -2.64 8.22
CA ALA A 202 9.82 -2.56 7.40
C ALA A 202 10.14 -1.12 6.96
N VAL A 203 9.13 -0.29 6.71
CA VAL A 203 9.26 1.16 6.43
C VAL A 203 9.79 1.96 7.62
N GLU A 204 9.32 1.65 8.83
CA GLU A 204 9.72 2.35 10.05
C GLU A 204 11.17 1.99 10.42
N GLN A 205 11.58 0.73 10.22
CA GLN A 205 12.96 0.29 10.43
C GLN A 205 13.94 0.94 9.45
N THR A 206 13.53 1.16 8.19
CA THR A 206 14.41 1.81 7.20
C THR A 206 14.64 3.28 7.53
N TYR A 207 13.60 3.96 7.99
CA TYR A 207 13.67 5.35 8.43
C TYR A 207 14.42 5.52 9.76
N ALA A 208 14.19 4.64 10.74
CA ALA A 208 14.92 4.64 12.00
C ALA A 208 16.43 4.46 11.75
N GLY A 209 16.82 3.46 10.96
CA GLY A 209 18.23 3.24 10.62
C GLY A 209 18.86 4.37 9.80
N ALA A 210 18.08 5.06 8.95
CA ALA A 210 18.55 6.24 8.22
C ALA A 210 18.84 7.41 9.17
N LEU A 211 18.00 7.61 10.18
CA LEU A 211 18.19 8.64 11.20
C LEU A 211 19.38 8.32 12.11
N GLU A 212 19.52 7.07 12.53
CA GLU A 212 20.65 6.59 13.34
C GLU A 212 21.97 6.77 12.59
N SER A 213 22.04 6.34 11.33
CA SER A 213 23.26 6.54 10.51
C SER A 213 23.58 8.03 10.27
N HIS A 214 22.56 8.89 10.12
CA HIS A 214 22.76 10.34 9.97
C HIS A 214 23.28 10.99 11.24
N THR A 215 22.67 10.66 12.39
CA THR A 215 23.08 11.18 13.70
C THR A 215 24.47 10.67 14.09
N GLN A 216 24.77 9.39 13.87
CA GLN A 216 26.11 8.83 14.07
C GLN A 216 27.16 9.55 13.20
N ALA A 217 26.87 9.75 11.92
CA ALA A 217 27.78 10.46 11.02
C ALA A 217 27.97 11.95 11.39
N ALA A 218 26.95 12.58 11.98
CA ALA A 218 27.05 13.94 12.49
C ALA A 218 27.89 14.00 13.79
N LEU A 219 27.76 13.00 14.67
CA LEU A 219 28.56 12.87 15.88
C LEU A 219 30.04 12.62 15.56
N ASP A 220 30.34 11.73 14.60
CA ASP A 220 31.70 11.37 14.20
C ASP A 220 32.44 12.54 13.51
N ARG A 221 31.71 13.40 12.78
CA ARG A 221 32.29 14.52 12.03
C ARG A 221 32.34 15.83 12.83
N GLY A 222 31.57 15.97 13.90
CA GLY A 222 31.44 17.22 14.65
C GLY A 222 30.74 18.37 13.90
N ASP A 223 30.31 18.11 12.66
CA ASP A 223 29.57 19.03 11.80
C ASP A 223 28.22 18.40 11.43
N PRO A 224 27.17 19.22 11.19
CA PRO A 224 25.93 18.72 10.61
C PRO A 224 26.27 18.13 9.24
N GLY A 225 26.27 16.80 9.13
CA GLY A 225 26.63 16.07 7.91
C GLY A 225 25.73 16.36 6.70
N PRO A 226 25.73 15.49 5.66
CA PRO A 226 24.88 15.71 4.49
C PRO A 226 23.40 15.88 4.89
N ASP A 227 22.64 16.66 4.12
CA ASP A 227 21.25 17.02 4.44
C ASP A 227 20.44 15.76 4.78
N LEU A 228 19.70 15.81 5.91
CA LEU A 228 18.85 14.71 6.37
C LEU A 228 17.91 14.24 5.24
N CYS A 229 17.41 15.18 4.44
CA CYS A 229 16.53 14.87 3.30
C CYS A 229 17.24 14.02 2.23
N ALA A 230 18.53 14.24 2.00
CA ALA A 230 19.32 13.45 1.07
C ALA A 230 19.59 12.05 1.64
N ALA A 231 19.95 11.95 2.93
CA ALA A 231 20.14 10.67 3.61
C ALA A 231 18.85 9.81 3.56
N MET A 232 17.70 10.44 3.80
CA MET A 232 16.39 9.79 3.76
C MET A 232 16.04 9.31 2.34
N ARG A 233 16.33 10.13 1.31
CA ARG A 233 16.15 9.75 -0.09
C ARG A 233 16.97 8.50 -0.44
N HIS A 234 18.24 8.46 -0.04
CA HIS A 234 19.11 7.32 -0.31
C HIS A 234 18.65 6.05 0.40
N ALA A 235 18.16 6.16 1.64
CA ALA A 235 17.63 5.03 2.38
C ALA A 235 16.37 4.43 1.72
N VAL A 236 15.45 5.29 1.27
CA VAL A 236 14.24 4.87 0.55
C VAL A 236 14.59 4.22 -0.80
N ALA A 237 15.48 4.84 -1.57
CA ALA A 237 15.90 4.33 -2.87
C ALA A 237 16.57 2.96 -2.76
N GLY A 238 17.35 2.72 -1.71
CA GLY A 238 18.05 1.45 -1.51
C GLY A 238 17.18 0.33 -0.95
N LYS A 239 16.39 0.60 0.10
CA LYS A 239 15.70 -0.46 0.86
C LYS A 239 14.22 -0.65 0.51
N LEU A 240 13.52 0.42 0.15
CA LEU A 240 12.08 0.37 -0.13
C LEU A 240 11.77 0.28 -1.63
N GLY A 241 12.60 0.92 -2.46
CA GLY A 241 12.52 0.85 -3.92
C GLY A 241 11.28 1.52 -4.52
N ASP A 242 10.55 2.34 -3.75
CA ASP A 242 9.38 3.07 -4.25
C ASP A 242 9.82 4.39 -4.93
N PRO A 243 9.69 4.51 -6.26
CA PRO A 243 10.11 5.72 -6.99
C PRO A 243 9.30 6.95 -6.60
N ALA A 244 8.02 6.80 -6.22
CA ALA A 244 7.19 7.94 -5.83
C ALA A 244 7.67 8.58 -4.52
N LEU A 245 8.12 7.75 -3.59
CA LEU A 245 8.65 8.20 -2.31
C LEU A 245 10.05 8.83 -2.45
N VAL A 246 10.87 8.32 -3.37
CA VAL A 246 12.16 8.94 -3.73
C VAL A 246 11.93 10.34 -4.33
N ASP A 247 10.96 10.47 -5.24
CA ASP A 247 10.59 11.76 -5.85
C ASP A 247 10.04 12.74 -4.80
N PHE A 248 9.27 12.26 -3.82
CA PHE A 248 8.78 13.09 -2.71
C PHE A 248 9.94 13.68 -1.88
N TRP A 249 10.92 12.86 -1.51
CA TRP A 249 12.12 13.35 -0.82
C TRP A 249 12.99 14.23 -1.73
N ALA A 250 12.91 14.08 -3.06
CA ALA A 250 13.50 14.99 -4.04
C ALA A 250 12.86 16.37 -4.02
N LEU A 251 11.54 16.43 -3.98
CA LEU A 251 10.80 17.68 -3.86
C LEU A 251 11.12 18.43 -2.56
N ILE A 252 11.10 17.72 -1.42
CA ILE A 252 11.34 18.34 -0.10
C ILE A 252 12.73 18.97 -0.03
N ASP A 253 13.76 18.26 -0.49
CA ASP A 253 15.12 18.79 -0.51
C ASP A 253 15.24 20.01 -1.43
N ARG A 254 14.63 19.96 -2.62
CA ARG A 254 14.66 21.08 -3.59
C ARG A 254 14.00 22.33 -3.03
N VAL A 255 12.85 22.21 -2.38
CA VAL A 255 12.15 23.32 -1.72
C VAL A 255 12.88 23.75 -0.44
N GLY A 256 13.42 22.79 0.33
CA GLY A 256 14.22 23.03 1.53
C GLY A 256 15.51 23.79 1.23
N SER A 257 16.08 23.61 0.04
CA SER A 257 17.26 24.31 -0.46
C SER A 257 17.08 25.83 -0.49
N ALA A 258 15.88 26.32 -0.85
CA ALA A 258 15.58 27.75 -0.87
C ALA A 258 15.60 28.40 0.51
N ARG A 259 15.50 27.60 1.57
CA ARG A 259 15.56 28.09 2.96
C ARG A 259 16.99 28.31 3.42
N ARG A 260 17.99 27.65 2.83
CA ARG A 260 19.35 27.57 3.37
C ARG A 260 20.11 28.91 3.41
N GLY A 261 19.54 29.99 2.83
CA GLY A 261 20.05 31.36 2.94
C GLY A 261 19.23 32.32 3.81
N ALA A 262 18.16 31.87 4.48
CA ALA A 262 17.28 32.73 5.28
C ALA A 262 17.63 32.67 6.78
N HIS A 263 18.01 33.80 7.36
CA HIS A 263 18.22 33.97 8.81
C HIS A 263 16.93 34.46 9.49
N GLY A 264 16.56 33.86 10.61
CA GLY A 264 15.36 34.21 11.37
C GLY A 264 14.60 32.99 11.91
N SER A 265 13.48 33.22 12.60
CA SER A 265 12.63 32.11 13.07
C SER A 265 12.03 31.34 11.89
N LEU A 266 11.90 30.02 12.01
CA LEU A 266 11.39 29.13 10.94
C LEU A 266 10.03 29.57 10.38
N ARG A 267 9.19 30.16 11.23
CA ARG A 267 7.85 30.59 10.87
C ARG A 267 7.87 31.88 10.04
N GLU A 268 8.70 32.84 10.44
CA GLU A 268 8.84 34.12 9.72
C GLU A 268 9.52 33.92 8.36
N ALA A 269 10.55 33.08 8.30
CA ALA A 269 11.22 32.73 7.04
C ALA A 269 10.26 32.06 6.04
N ARG A 270 9.29 31.26 6.51
CA ARG A 270 8.25 30.64 5.66
C ARG A 270 7.13 31.61 5.27
N ALA A 271 6.83 32.59 6.12
CA ALA A 271 5.82 33.61 5.86
C ALA A 271 6.33 34.69 4.88
N ALA A 272 7.65 34.80 4.70
CA ALA A 272 8.23 35.76 3.79
C ALA A 272 7.75 35.53 2.33
N PRO A 273 7.22 36.56 1.65
CA PRO A 273 6.69 36.42 0.29
C PRO A 273 7.77 36.09 -0.75
N ALA A 274 9.04 36.39 -0.46
CA ALA A 274 10.16 35.98 -1.29
C ALA A 274 10.38 34.46 -1.23
N PHE A 275 10.32 33.86 -0.05
CA PHE A 275 10.44 32.41 0.13
C PHE A 275 9.25 31.68 -0.49
N GLN A 276 8.02 32.17 -0.30
CA GLN A 276 6.82 31.55 -0.89
C GLN A 276 6.89 31.52 -2.42
N ARG A 277 7.31 32.62 -3.06
CA ARG A 277 7.49 32.66 -4.53
C ARG A 277 8.61 31.72 -4.98
N ALA A 278 9.75 31.70 -4.29
CA ALA A 278 10.85 30.80 -4.61
C ALA A 278 10.45 29.32 -4.42
N ALA A 279 9.76 28.99 -3.33
CA ALA A 279 9.26 27.65 -3.05
C ALA A 279 8.24 27.19 -4.09
N ALA A 280 7.27 28.06 -4.45
CA ALA A 280 6.30 27.78 -5.50
C ALA A 280 6.98 27.51 -6.84
N ARG A 281 7.95 28.35 -7.23
CA ARG A 281 8.73 28.17 -8.45
C ARG A 281 9.49 26.84 -8.47
N LEU A 282 10.22 26.52 -7.41
CA LEU A 282 10.99 25.27 -7.33
C LEU A 282 10.10 24.03 -7.30
N ALA A 283 8.94 24.11 -6.66
CA ALA A 283 7.95 23.05 -6.68
C ALA A 283 7.37 22.84 -8.09
N LEU A 284 7.04 23.92 -8.80
CA LEU A 284 6.58 23.88 -10.19
C LEU A 284 7.64 23.26 -11.10
N GLU A 285 8.88 23.76 -11.06
CA GLU A 285 10.00 23.23 -11.86
C GLU A 285 10.25 21.73 -11.58
N HIS A 286 10.05 21.28 -10.33
CA HIS A 286 10.15 19.86 -9.99
C HIS A 286 8.99 19.03 -10.55
N LEU A 287 7.75 19.52 -10.44
CA LEU A 287 6.56 18.86 -10.99
C LEU A 287 6.56 18.81 -12.51
N GLU A 288 7.13 19.82 -13.16
CA GLU A 288 7.35 19.86 -14.61
C GLU A 288 8.39 18.82 -15.02
N ALA A 289 9.53 18.78 -14.34
CA ALA A 289 10.58 17.81 -14.60
C ALA A 289 10.12 16.36 -14.36
N SER A 290 9.37 16.09 -13.28
CA SER A 290 8.83 14.76 -12.98
C SER A 290 7.80 14.32 -14.02
N TYR A 291 6.95 15.24 -14.49
CA TYR A 291 6.01 14.95 -15.56
C TYR A 291 6.72 14.73 -16.91
N ALA A 292 7.77 15.48 -17.22
CA ALA A 292 8.58 15.23 -18.40
C ALA A 292 9.26 13.85 -18.35
N ALA A 293 9.72 13.40 -17.18
CA ALA A 293 10.25 12.05 -16.99
C ALA A 293 9.14 10.99 -17.20
N PHE A 294 7.94 11.22 -16.65
CA PHE A 294 6.78 10.36 -16.89
C PHE A 294 6.42 10.24 -18.37
N VAL A 295 6.39 11.37 -19.10
CA VAL A 295 6.12 11.40 -20.55
C VAL A 295 7.17 10.58 -21.32
N ARG A 296 8.46 10.77 -21.01
CA ARG A 296 9.54 9.97 -21.60
C ARG A 296 9.36 8.48 -21.32
N GLN A 297 9.02 8.12 -20.08
CA GLN A 297 8.79 6.73 -19.70
C GLN A 297 7.57 6.14 -20.41
N ALA A 298 6.47 6.90 -20.55
CA ALA A 298 5.27 6.46 -21.26
C ALA A 298 5.55 6.22 -22.74
N VAL A 299 6.29 7.11 -23.40
CA VAL A 299 6.72 6.94 -24.80
C VAL A 299 7.66 5.74 -24.95
N ALA A 300 8.60 5.55 -24.02
CA ALA A 300 9.52 4.42 -24.02
C ALA A 300 8.82 3.07 -23.78
N LYS A 301 7.69 3.04 -23.06
CA LYS A 301 6.88 1.83 -22.84
C LYS A 301 6.17 1.36 -24.12
N GLU A 302 5.77 2.27 -25.00
CA GLU A 302 5.04 1.95 -26.24
C GLU A 302 5.68 2.59 -27.50
N PRO A 303 6.92 2.19 -27.88
CA PRO A 303 7.64 2.85 -28.98
C PRO A 303 6.95 2.65 -30.34
N ALA A 304 6.34 1.49 -30.58
CA ALA A 304 5.65 1.15 -31.82
C ALA A 304 4.44 2.06 -32.11
N ARG A 305 3.79 2.56 -31.05
CA ARG A 305 2.61 3.43 -31.16
C ARG A 305 2.97 4.91 -31.08
N ALA A 306 3.97 5.24 -30.28
CA ALA A 306 4.44 6.61 -30.12
C ALA A 306 5.03 7.19 -31.42
N ARG A 307 5.56 6.34 -32.32
CA ARG A 307 6.13 6.74 -33.64
C ARG A 307 7.04 7.96 -33.51
N LEU A 308 7.90 7.94 -32.49
CA LEU A 308 8.89 8.99 -32.28
C LEU A 308 9.80 9.00 -33.51
N GLY A 309 9.74 10.07 -34.30
CA GLY A 309 10.57 10.23 -35.49
C GLY A 309 12.07 10.33 -35.16
N GLY A 310 12.92 10.44 -36.18
CA GLY A 310 14.38 10.48 -36.01
C GLY A 310 14.97 11.77 -35.42
N VAL A 311 14.16 12.81 -35.19
CA VAL A 311 14.64 14.09 -34.65
C VAL A 311 14.37 14.15 -33.13
N PRO A 312 15.41 14.14 -32.28
CA PRO A 312 15.24 14.31 -30.85
C PRO A 312 14.80 15.75 -30.56
N GLY A 313 13.66 15.90 -29.89
CA GLY A 313 13.15 17.21 -29.48
C GLY A 313 11.91 17.10 -28.59
N ASN A 314 11.70 18.11 -27.74
CA ASN A 314 10.56 18.18 -26.83
C ASN A 314 9.22 18.15 -27.58
N ARG A 315 9.15 18.85 -28.72
CA ARG A 315 7.99 18.85 -29.63
C ARG A 315 7.69 17.47 -30.21
N ALA A 316 8.72 16.71 -30.60
CA ALA A 316 8.54 15.34 -31.11
C ALA A 316 8.07 14.39 -30.00
N LEU A 317 8.66 14.53 -28.80
CA LEU A 317 8.28 13.75 -27.63
C LEU A 317 6.81 13.95 -27.25
N ILE A 318 6.36 15.20 -27.17
CA ILE A 318 4.98 15.50 -26.77
C ILE A 318 3.99 15.12 -27.87
N ARG A 319 4.33 15.29 -29.15
CA ARG A 319 3.51 14.78 -30.26
C ARG A 319 3.35 13.26 -30.20
N ALA A 320 4.43 12.54 -29.90
CA ALA A 320 4.41 11.10 -29.72
C ALA A 320 3.52 10.69 -28.53
N PHE A 321 3.59 11.44 -27.42
CA PHE A 321 2.78 11.20 -26.22
C PHE A 321 1.30 11.53 -26.39
N ALA A 322 0.98 12.67 -27.02
CA ALA A 322 -0.39 13.06 -27.38
C ALA A 322 -1.03 12.05 -28.36
N GLY A 323 -0.19 11.21 -28.98
CA GLY A 323 -0.63 10.18 -29.90
C GLY A 323 -1.00 8.84 -29.31
N LEU A 324 -0.72 8.62 -28.03
CA LEU A 324 -1.11 7.41 -27.33
C LEU A 324 -2.62 7.48 -27.00
N PRO A 325 -3.39 6.41 -27.27
CA PRO A 325 -4.83 6.42 -27.05
C PRO A 325 -5.15 6.51 -25.55
N ARG A 326 -5.94 7.53 -25.17
CA ARG A 326 -6.65 7.62 -23.89
C ARG A 326 -8.16 7.60 -24.14
N PRO A 327 -8.98 7.00 -23.26
CA PRO A 327 -10.43 6.93 -23.44
C PRO A 327 -11.13 8.25 -23.03
N PRO A 328 -12.34 8.48 -23.57
CA PRO A 328 -12.59 8.86 -24.94
C PRO A 328 -12.52 10.39 -25.12
N ALA A 329 -12.21 10.77 -26.35
CA ALA A 329 -12.35 12.12 -26.86
C ALA A 329 -13.78 12.63 -26.68
N GLY A 330 -13.95 13.68 -25.89
CA GLY A 330 -15.22 14.39 -25.75
C GLY A 330 -15.06 15.88 -25.44
N LEU A 331 -13.84 16.39 -25.42
CA LEU A 331 -13.58 17.79 -25.07
C LEU A 331 -12.96 18.53 -26.25
N LEU A 332 -13.85 19.19 -26.99
CA LEU A 332 -13.64 20.40 -27.78
C LEU A 332 -12.49 20.32 -28.80
N GLU A 333 -12.84 19.87 -30.01
CA GLU A 333 -11.98 19.89 -31.19
C GLU A 333 -11.90 21.30 -31.80
N ASP A 334 -11.20 22.22 -31.14
CA ASP A 334 -10.81 23.50 -31.75
C ASP A 334 -9.60 23.31 -32.68
N GLY A 335 -9.80 22.52 -33.73
CA GLY A 335 -8.81 22.24 -34.77
C GLY A 335 -7.70 21.26 -34.39
N GLN A 336 -6.93 20.88 -35.41
CA GLN A 336 -5.84 19.90 -35.32
C GLN A 336 -4.55 20.47 -35.92
N VAL A 337 -3.42 20.18 -35.30
CA VAL A 337 -2.07 20.45 -35.82
C VAL A 337 -1.36 19.11 -35.90
N ASP A 338 -0.80 18.78 -37.06
CA ASP A 338 -0.18 17.47 -37.34
C ASP A 338 -1.11 16.26 -37.05
N GLY A 339 -2.43 16.41 -37.22
CA GLY A 339 -3.41 15.36 -36.94
C GLY A 339 -3.63 15.06 -35.45
N ARG A 340 -3.25 16.00 -34.56
CA ARG A 340 -3.44 15.94 -33.10
C ARG A 340 -4.18 17.20 -32.61
N PRO A 341 -4.97 17.11 -31.53
CA PRO A 341 -5.69 18.26 -30.98
C PRO A 341 -4.71 19.31 -30.44
N VAL A 342 -4.83 20.55 -30.93
CA VAL A 342 -3.85 21.61 -30.67
C VAL A 342 -3.74 21.95 -29.19
N TRP A 343 -4.89 22.09 -28.52
CA TRP A 343 -4.95 22.37 -27.09
C TRP A 343 -4.27 21.30 -26.23
N ALA A 344 -4.39 20.02 -26.60
CA ALA A 344 -3.72 18.95 -25.87
C ALA A 344 -2.20 19.07 -26.01
N VAL A 345 -1.71 19.37 -27.22
CA VAL A 345 -0.28 19.57 -27.47
C VAL A 345 0.23 20.77 -26.67
N ILE A 346 -0.44 21.92 -26.71
CA ILE A 346 -0.06 23.12 -25.96
C ILE A 346 -0.08 22.85 -24.45
N TYR A 347 -1.14 22.21 -23.94
CA TYR A 347 -1.26 21.82 -22.54
C TYR A 347 -0.10 20.93 -22.08
N PHE A 348 0.26 19.90 -22.85
CA PHE A 348 1.36 19.02 -22.47
C PHE A 348 2.72 19.72 -22.52
N HIS A 349 2.93 20.69 -23.41
CA HIS A 349 4.15 21.51 -23.40
C HIS A 349 4.23 22.39 -22.15
N MET A 350 3.13 23.08 -21.80
CA MET A 350 3.06 23.87 -20.57
C MET A 350 3.24 23.01 -19.33
N ARG A 351 2.61 21.82 -19.28
CA ARG A 351 2.72 20.90 -18.15
C ARG A 351 4.13 20.33 -17.94
N CYS A 352 4.94 20.28 -19.00
CA CYS A 352 6.35 19.88 -18.93
C CYS A 352 7.32 21.04 -18.69
N GLY A 353 6.85 22.30 -18.60
CA GLY A 353 7.70 23.48 -18.48
C GLY A 353 8.35 23.95 -19.80
N PHE A 354 7.93 23.40 -20.95
CA PHE A 354 8.48 23.76 -22.27
C PHE A 354 7.71 24.93 -22.90
N LEU A 355 7.73 26.09 -22.24
CA LEU A 355 6.98 27.28 -22.68
C LEU A 355 7.41 27.78 -24.06
N ASN A 356 8.72 27.81 -24.35
CA ASN A 356 9.24 28.23 -25.65
C ASN A 356 8.76 27.31 -26.78
N ASP A 357 8.74 26.00 -26.54
CA ASP A 357 8.24 25.03 -27.51
C ASP A 357 6.72 25.17 -27.70
N ALA A 358 5.97 25.43 -26.62
CA ALA A 358 4.54 25.73 -26.67
C ALA A 358 4.24 26.96 -27.53
N LEU A 359 5.03 28.03 -27.39
CA LEU A 359 4.94 29.24 -28.21
C LEU A 359 5.14 28.95 -29.69
N THR A 360 6.16 28.16 -30.04
CA THR A 360 6.38 27.80 -31.46
C THR A 360 5.20 27.00 -32.02
N VAL A 361 4.63 26.07 -31.25
CA VAL A 361 3.44 25.31 -31.67
C VAL A 361 2.21 26.22 -31.80
N ALA A 362 2.02 27.16 -30.88
CA ALA A 362 0.92 28.12 -30.93
C ALA A 362 1.03 29.07 -32.14
N LYS A 363 2.24 29.50 -32.49
CA LYS A 363 2.52 30.29 -33.71
C LYS A 363 2.28 29.51 -34.99
N ASP A 364 2.72 28.25 -35.05
CA ASP A 364 2.47 27.36 -36.18
C ASP A 364 0.96 27.11 -36.37
N ALA A 365 0.19 27.21 -35.29
CA ALA A 365 -1.25 27.03 -35.24
C ALA A 365 -2.05 28.35 -35.16
N ALA A 366 -1.41 29.50 -35.40
CA ALA A 366 -2.03 30.82 -35.23
C ALA A 366 -3.30 31.00 -36.06
N ALA A 367 -3.38 30.35 -37.23
CA ALA A 367 -4.58 30.35 -38.08
C ALA A 367 -5.82 29.73 -37.42
N VAL A 368 -5.63 28.83 -36.45
CA VAL A 368 -6.69 28.14 -35.72
C VAL A 368 -6.99 28.83 -34.38
N LEU A 369 -5.98 29.42 -33.75
CA LEU A 369 -6.01 29.94 -32.37
C LEU A 369 -6.23 31.46 -32.25
N GLY A 370 -6.18 32.21 -33.36
CA GLY A 370 -6.39 33.66 -33.37
C GLY A 370 -5.34 34.40 -32.53
N ASP A 371 -5.78 35.13 -31.49
CA ASP A 371 -4.95 36.01 -30.67
C ASP A 371 -4.22 35.31 -29.51
N PHE A 372 -4.49 34.02 -29.26
CA PHE A 372 -3.85 33.25 -28.19
C PHE A 372 -2.30 33.26 -28.19
N PRO A 373 -1.58 33.13 -29.34
CA PRO A 373 -0.12 33.19 -29.32
C PRO A 373 0.43 34.54 -28.85
N ALA A 374 -0.28 35.65 -29.08
CA ALA A 374 0.12 36.97 -28.56
C ALA A 374 -0.06 37.04 -27.04
N ALA A 375 -1.15 36.48 -26.51
CA ALA A 375 -1.41 36.41 -25.07
C ALA A 375 -0.46 35.46 -24.32
N LEU A 376 0.18 34.51 -25.00
CA LEU A 376 1.16 33.59 -24.40
C LEU A 376 2.60 34.16 -24.42
N GLU A 377 2.85 35.17 -25.23
CA GLU A 377 4.13 35.91 -25.27
C GLU A 377 4.23 36.98 -24.17
N GLU A 378 3.09 37.52 -23.75
CA GLU A 378 2.95 38.46 -22.63
C GLU A 378 3.01 37.72 -21.28
#